data_AF-A0A923I586-F1
#
_entry.id   AF-A0A923I586-F1
#
_cell.length_a   1.000
_cell.length_b   1.000
_cell.length_c   1.000
_cell.angle_alpha   90.00
_cell.angle_beta   90.00
_cell.angle_gamma   90.00
#
_symmetry.space_group_name_H-M   'P 1'
#
loop_
_entity.id
_entity.type
_entity.pdbx_description
1 polymer ?
#
loop_
_entity_poly.entity_id
_entity_poly.type
_entity_poly.pdbx_seq_one_letter_code
_entity_poly.pdbx_strand_id
1 'polypeptide(L)' 'MSDNIKIDDEKHIKVLDALLGDADLMMALNAAENFEAGYLLVAEKVPGLTMEEFTGSMELLRQVMMAQMEKTPVQ' A
#
# COMPACT_ATOMS: atom_id res chain seq x y z
N MET A 1 27.93 -2.97 -1.60
CA MET A 1 26.94 -3.66 -2.45
C MET A 1 25.61 -3.06 -2.04
N SER A 2 25.10 -2.14 -2.84
CA SER A 2 23.75 -1.61 -2.63
C SER A 2 22.85 -2.56 -3.38
N ASP A 3 22.30 -3.56 -2.68
CA ASP A 3 21.27 -4.42 -3.23
C ASP A 3 20.14 -3.52 -3.67
N ASN A 4 20.12 -3.30 -4.99
CA ASN A 4 19.13 -2.54 -5.69
C ASN A 4 17.88 -3.40 -5.60
N ILE A 5 17.14 -3.25 -4.49
CA ILE A 5 15.79 -3.79 -4.34
C ILE A 5 15.07 -3.25 -5.57
N LYS A 6 14.91 -4.10 -6.59
CA LYS A 6 14.02 -3.81 -7.70
C LYS A 6 12.64 -3.82 -7.09
N ILE A 7 12.25 -2.68 -6.52
CA ILE A 7 10.88 -2.35 -6.24
C ILE A 7 10.21 -2.55 -7.59
N ASP A 8 9.46 -3.65 -7.73
CA ASP A 8 8.78 -3.98 -8.97
C ASP A 8 7.61 -2.99 -9.07
N ASP A 9 7.90 -1.78 -9.55
CA ASP A 9 7.00 -0.63 -9.51
C ASP A 9 5.61 -0.99 -10.07
N GLU A 10 5.54 -1.89 -11.05
CA GLU A 10 4.28 -2.41 -11.59
C GLU A 10 3.42 -3.13 -10.55
N LYS A 11 4.01 -3.93 -9.66
CA LYS A 11 3.26 -4.60 -8.58
C LYS A 11 2.85 -3.64 -7.49
N HIS A 12 3.71 -2.69 -7.12
CA HIS A 12 3.35 -1.64 -6.16
C HIS A 12 2.18 -0.79 -6.69
N ILE A 13 2.21 -0.45 -7.98
CA ILE A 13 1.09 0.22 -8.66
C ILE A 13 -0.16 -0.66 -8.63
N LYS A 14 -0.09 -1.97 -8.89
CA LYS A 14 -1.26 -2.86 -8.80
C LYS A 14 -1.85 -2.94 -7.39
N VAL A 15 -1.02 -2.94 -6.36
CA VAL A 15 -1.47 -2.90 -4.96
C VAL A 15 -2.18 -1.58 -4.67
N LEU A 16 -1.58 -0.46 -5.05
CA LEU A 16 -2.16 0.87 -4.86
C LEU A 16 -3.44 1.03 -5.68
N ASP A 17 -3.48 0.53 -6.92
CA ASP A 17 -4.64 0.56 -7.80
C ASP A 17 -5.79 -0.31 -7.25
N ALA A 18 -5.49 -1.49 -6.72
CA ALA A 18 -6.47 -2.32 -6.03
C ALA A 18 -7.02 -1.61 -4.77
N LEU A 19 -6.15 -0.97 -3.98
CA LEU A 19 -6.53 -0.22 -2.78
C LEU A 19 -7.34 1.04 -3.07
N LEU A 20 -6.99 1.78 -4.11
CA LEU A 20 -7.65 3.03 -4.50
C LEU A 20 -8.90 2.79 -5.35
N GLY A 21 -8.93 1.70 -6.12
CA GLY A 21 -10.03 1.30 -6.98
C GLY A 21 -11.14 0.52 -6.26
N ASP A 22 -10.84 -0.09 -5.11
CA ASP A 22 -11.79 -0.86 -4.31
C ASP A 22 -12.01 -0.17 -2.94
N ALA A 23 -13.09 0.62 -2.86
CA ALA A 23 -13.45 1.36 -1.66
C ALA A 23 -13.73 0.44 -0.46
N ASP A 24 -14.27 -0.76 -0.70
CA ASP A 24 -14.46 -1.78 0.33
C ASP A 24 -13.12 -2.31 0.83
N LEU A 25 -12.16 -2.54 -0.06
CA LEU A 25 -10.80 -2.93 0.32
C LEU A 25 -10.13 -1.84 1.16
N MET A 26 -10.30 -0.57 0.80
CA MET A 26 -9.73 0.55 1.55
C MET A 26 -10.37 0.68 2.93
N MET A 27 -11.69 0.50 3.04
CA MET A 27 -12.38 0.45 4.34
C MET A 27 -11.96 -0.75 5.18
N ALA A 28 -11.82 -1.93 4.56
CA ALA A 28 -11.36 -3.14 5.23
C ALA A 28 -9.91 -3.00 5.71
N LEU A 29 -9.05 -2.36 4.92
CA LEU A 29 -7.67 -2.04 5.30
C LEU A 29 -7.64 -1.06 6.49
N ASN A 30 -8.51 -0.05 6.49
CA ASN A 30 -8.62 0.91 7.59
C ASN A 30 -9.26 0.30 8.86
N ALA A 31 -10.12 -0.71 8.69
CA ALA A 31 -10.71 -1.49 9.78
C ALA A 31 -9.83 -2.66 10.23
N ALA A 32 -8.74 -2.95 9.51
CA ALA A 32 -7.83 -4.03 9.86
C ALA A 32 -7.15 -3.74 11.20
N GLU A 33 -7.26 -4.68 12.13
CA GLU A 33 -6.69 -4.54 13.47
C GLU A 33 -5.16 -4.44 13.43
N ASN A 34 -4.54 -5.15 12.49
CA ASN A 34 -3.10 -5.34 12.40
C ASN A 34 -2.61 -5.22 10.95
N PHE A 35 -1.33 -4.92 10.78
CA PHE A 35 -0.67 -4.86 9.47
C PHE A 35 -0.81 -6.16 8.66
N GLU A 36 -0.70 -7.31 9.31
CA GLU A 36 -0.84 -8.62 8.68
C GLU A 36 -2.27 -8.91 8.20
N ALA A 37 -3.29 -8.43 8.92
CA ALA A 37 -4.68 -8.51 8.48
C ALA A 37 -4.92 -7.64 7.23
N GLY A 38 -4.33 -6.44 7.20
CA GLY A 38 -4.33 -5.58 6.02
C GLY A 38 -3.65 -6.24 4.82
N TYR A 39 -2.51 -6.89 5.04
CA TYR A 39 -1.81 -7.65 3.99
C TYR A 39 -2.68 -8.76 3.41
N LEU A 40 -3.33 -9.57 4.26
CA LEU A 40 -4.17 -10.68 3.80
C LEU A 40 -5.31 -10.20 2.90
N LEU A 41 -5.97 -9.09 3.25
CA LEU A 41 -7.02 -8.48 2.44
C LEU A 41 -6.54 -8.10 1.05
N VAL A 42 -5.37 -7.46 0.95
CA VAL A 42 -4.80 -7.06 -0.33
C VAL A 42 -4.26 -8.27 -1.10
N ALA A 43 -3.68 -9.25 -0.41
CA ALA A 43 -3.18 -10.49 -1.02
C ALA A 43 -4.30 -11.33 -1.65
N GLU A 44 -5.53 -11.26 -1.14
CA GLU A 44 -6.70 -11.88 -1.79
C GLU A 44 -7.02 -11.24 -3.16
N LYS A 45 -6.79 -9.92 -3.30
CA LYS A 45 -7.03 -9.18 -4.55
C LYS A 45 -5.84 -9.20 -5.51
N VAL A 46 -4.63 -9.25 -4.95
CA VAL A 46 -3.37 -9.25 -5.68
C VAL A 46 -2.66 -10.60 -5.43
N PRO A 47 -3.07 -11.66 -6.14
CA PRO A 47 -2.46 -12.97 -5.97
C PRO A 47 -0.97 -12.92 -6.35
N GLY A 48 -0.12 -13.42 -5.45
CA GLY A 48 1.34 -13.37 -5.60
C GLY A 48 1.98 -12.11 -5.03
N LEU A 49 1.22 -11.27 -4.32
CA LEU A 49 1.76 -10.22 -3.48
C LEU A 49 2.55 -10.82 -2.31
N THR A 50 3.77 -10.34 -2.11
CA THR A 50 4.58 -10.69 -0.94
C THR A 50 4.46 -9.65 0.16
N MET A 51 4.77 -10.04 1.40
CA MET A 51 4.73 -9.13 2.54
C MET A 51 5.73 -7.96 2.41
N GLU A 52 6.89 -8.19 1.79
CA GLU A 52 7.86 -7.13 1.47
C GLU A 52 7.27 -6.11 0.49
N GLU A 53 6.64 -6.58 -0.60
CA GLU A 53 6.02 -5.70 -1.59
C GLU A 53 4.83 -4.93 -1.01
N PHE A 54 4.03 -5.56 -0.14
CA PHE A 54 2.97 -4.87 0.58
C PHE A 54 3.53 -3.79 1.52
N THR A 55 4.59 -4.10 2.26
CA THR A 55 5.26 -3.13 3.14
C THR A 55 5.83 -1.96 2.36
N GLY A 56 6.52 -2.22 1.24
CA GLY A 56 7.01 -1.15 0.37
C GLY A 56 5.88 -0.30 -0.22
N SER A 57 4.75 -0.92 -0.59
CA SER A 57 3.57 -0.21 -1.10
C SER A 57 2.93 0.69 -0.04
N MET A 58 2.79 0.19 1.19
CA MET A 58 2.25 0.95 2.32
C MET A 58 3.18 2.09 2.74
N GLU A 59 4.49 1.90 2.67
CA GLU A 59 5.47 2.95 2.95
C GLU A 59 5.44 4.04 1.88
N LEU A 60 5.34 3.68 0.59
CA LEU A 60 5.10 4.62 -0.51
C LEU A 60 3.78 5.38 -0.33
N LEU A 61 2.68 4.68 -0.02
CA LEU A 61 1.39 5.29 0.26
C LEU A 61 1.50 6.31 1.40
N ARG A 62 2.20 5.95 2.48
CA ARG A 62 2.43 6.83 3.63
C ARG A 62 3.26 8.05 3.25
N GLN A 63 4.32 7.88 2.45
CA GLN A 63 5.14 8.99 1.96
C GLN A 63 4.32 9.94 1.06
N VAL A 64 3.50 9.41 0.16
CA VAL A 64 2.60 10.20 -0.69
C VAL A 64 1.57 10.94 0.17
N MET A 65 0.96 10.27 1.15
CA MET A 65 0.01 10.88 2.10
C MET A 65 0.67 12.00 2.91
N MET A 66 1.89 11.78 3.43
CA MET A 66 2.64 12.79 4.18
C MET A 66 3.01 13.99 3.29
N ALA A 67 3.49 13.74 2.08
CA ALA A 67 3.81 14.79 1.10
C ALA A 67 2.57 15.58 0.67
N GLN A 68 1.38 14.95 0.64
CA GLN A 68 0.11 15.65 0.42
C GLN A 68 -0.36 16.41 1.66
N MET A 69 -0.18 15.88 2.87
CA MET A 69 -0.49 16.60 4.11
C MET A 69 0.41 17.82 4.32
N GLU A 70 1.69 17.78 3.93
CA GLU A 70 2.56 18.97 3.92
C GLU A 70 2.09 20.04 2.93
N LYS A 71 1.33 19.67 1.88
CA LYS A 71 0.74 20.60 0.92
C LYS A 71 -0.71 20.98 1.21
N THR A 72 -1.38 20.30 2.13
CA THR A 72 -2.74 20.64 2.52
C THR A 72 -2.64 21.44 3.81
N PRO A 73 -2.76 22.78 3.79
CA PRO A 73 -3.00 23.50 5.03
C PRO A 73 -4.32 22.96 5.56
N VAL A 74 -4.27 22.20 6.65
CA VAL A 74 -5.44 21.97 7.49
C VAL A 74 -5.84 23.36 7.98
N GLN A 75 -6.79 23.98 7.27
CA GLN A 75 -7.40 25.25 7.66
C GLN A 75 -8.41 25.01 8.78
#